data_AF-A0A819EIN3-F1
#
_entry.id   AF-A0A819EIN3-F1
#
_cell.length_a   1.000
_cell.length_b   1.000
_cell.length_c   1.000
_cell.angle_alpha   90.00
_cell.angle_beta   90.00
_cell.angle_gamma   90.00
#
_symmetry.space_group_name_H-M   'P 1'
#
loop_
_entity.id
_entity.type
_entity.pdbx_description
1 polymer ?
#
loop_
_entity_poly.entity_id
_entity_poly.type
_entity_poly.pdbx_seq_one_letter_code
_entity_poly.pdbx_strand_id
1 'polypeptide(L)'
;MTSTVETDLTQKLETSSLEAAKNEISIGKDTADIIKAQANEAFKNGDYETATDLYSKAIEIHPDAILYSNRSFAYLRREWYGYALIDAKKALEYDPKYIKVNHFIHLYIEKDN
;
A
#
# COMPACT_ATOMS: atom_id res chain seq x y z
N MET A 1 39.06 27.47 -18.95
CA MET A 1 37.63 27.71 -19.29
C MET A 1 36.93 26.37 -19.54
N THR A 2 36.85 25.48 -18.54
CA THR A 2 36.36 24.10 -18.73
C THR A 2 35.28 23.68 -17.72
N SER A 3 34.80 24.57 -16.86
CA SER A 3 33.91 24.20 -15.74
C SER A 3 32.41 24.18 -16.09
N THR A 4 31.99 24.73 -17.22
CA THR A 4 30.55 24.92 -17.54
C THR A 4 29.96 23.83 -18.43
N VAL A 5 30.80 23.03 -19.10
CA VAL A 5 30.35 22.01 -20.08
C VAL A 5 30.13 20.65 -19.42
N GLU A 6 30.86 20.33 -18.34
CA GLU A 6 30.69 19.08 -17.59
C GLU A 6 29.39 19.05 -16.75
N THR A 7 28.88 20.22 -16.32
CA THR A 7 27.69 20.35 -15.46
C THR A 7 26.38 20.13 -16.21
N ASP A 8 26.31 20.50 -17.49
CA ASP A 8 25.08 20.38 -18.30
C ASP A 8 24.78 18.93 -18.73
N LEU A 9 25.83 18.15 -19.04
CA LEU A 9 25.70 16.74 -19.37
C LEU A 9 25.29 15.89 -18.16
N THR A 10 25.81 16.21 -16.96
CA THR A 10 25.48 15.49 -15.72
C THR A 10 24.03 15.76 -15.29
N GLN A 11 23.55 17.00 -15.36
CA GLN A 11 22.16 17.33 -15.03
C GLN A 11 21.13 16.71 -15.99
N LYS A 12 21.45 16.59 -17.28
CA LYS A 12 20.57 15.95 -18.28
C LYS A 12 20.51 14.42 -18.14
N LEU A 13 21.61 13.79 -17.71
CA LEU A 13 21.66 12.36 -17.41
C LEU A 13 20.88 12.02 -16.13
N GLU A 14 21.02 12.81 -15.06
CA GLU A 14 20.27 12.65 -13.80
C GLU A 14 18.76 12.81 -13.99
N THR A 15 18.33 13.82 -14.75
CA THR A 15 16.89 14.05 -15.02
C THR A 15 16.27 12.91 -15.82
N SER A 16 16.94 12.38 -16.85
CA SER A 16 16.41 11.25 -17.62
C SER A 16 16.25 9.97 -16.79
N SER A 17 17.14 9.73 -15.82
CA SER A 17 17.11 8.56 -14.96
C SER A 17 16.02 8.69 -13.88
N LEU A 18 15.78 9.91 -13.38
CA LEU A 18 14.68 10.21 -12.45
C LEU A 18 13.31 10.13 -13.13
N GLU A 19 13.19 10.55 -14.40
CA GLU A 19 11.94 10.44 -15.17
C GLU A 19 11.56 8.97 -15.43
N ALA A 20 12.54 8.13 -15.79
CA ALA A 20 12.33 6.70 -16.00
C ALA A 20 11.88 6.00 -14.71
N ALA A 21 12.54 6.26 -13.58
CA ALA A 21 12.15 5.71 -12.28
C ALA A 21 10.75 6.18 -11.86
N LYS A 22 10.39 7.44 -12.09
CA LYS A 22 9.02 7.94 -11.82
C LYS A 22 7.97 7.27 -12.71
N ASN A 23 8.29 7.01 -13.97
CA ASN A 23 7.39 6.31 -14.90
C ASN A 23 7.19 4.85 -14.48
N GLU A 24 8.25 4.17 -14.05
CA GLU A 24 8.17 2.80 -13.50
C GLU A 24 7.36 2.76 -12.19
N ILE A 25 7.57 3.72 -11.29
CA ILE A 25 6.77 3.87 -10.06
C ILE A 25 5.30 4.18 -10.39
N SER A 26 5.03 5.02 -11.40
CA SER A 26 3.67 5.29 -11.87
C SER A 26 3.02 4.03 -12.38
N ILE A 27 3.66 3.30 -13.30
CA ILE A 27 3.16 2.04 -13.86
C ILE A 27 2.92 1.01 -12.75
N GLY A 28 3.83 0.91 -11.78
CA GLY A 28 3.69 0.05 -10.61
C GLY A 28 2.47 0.42 -9.77
N LYS A 29 2.29 1.72 -9.50
CA LYS A 29 1.14 2.23 -8.76
C LYS A 29 -0.18 1.98 -9.50
N ASP A 30 -0.24 2.28 -10.80
CA ASP A 30 -1.42 2.02 -11.65
C ASP A 30 -1.78 0.52 -11.63
N THR A 31 -0.76 -0.35 -11.69
CA THR A 31 -0.94 -1.81 -11.59
C THR A 31 -1.48 -2.23 -10.22
N ALA A 32 -0.91 -1.69 -9.13
CA ALA A 32 -1.38 -1.97 -7.78
C ALA A 32 -2.83 -1.48 -7.57
N ASP A 33 -3.21 -0.34 -8.15
CA ASP A 33 -4.56 0.21 -8.09
C ASP A 33 -5.59 -0.67 -8.82
N ILE A 34 -5.21 -1.26 -9.97
CA ILE A 34 -6.04 -2.24 -10.69
C ILE A 34 -6.26 -3.50 -9.83
N ILE A 35 -5.19 -4.06 -9.26
CA ILE A 35 -5.28 -5.27 -8.42
C ILE A 35 -6.09 -4.97 -7.15
N LYS A 36 -5.91 -3.78 -6.56
CA LYS A 36 -6.74 -3.31 -5.44
C LYS A 36 -8.22 -3.26 -5.79
N ALA A 37 -8.57 -2.79 -6.99
CA ALA A 37 -9.96 -2.76 -7.44
C ALA A 37 -10.54 -4.17 -7.57
N GLN A 38 -9.77 -5.13 -8.10
CA GLN A 38 -10.16 -6.54 -8.14
C GLN A 38 -10.33 -7.14 -6.74
N ALA A 39 -9.42 -6.84 -5.82
CA ALA A 39 -9.51 -7.27 -4.42
C ALA A 39 -10.77 -6.72 -3.74
N ASN A 40 -11.10 -5.45 -3.99
CA ASN A 40 -12.32 -4.82 -3.47
C ASN A 40 -13.58 -5.49 -4.03
N GLU A 41 -13.56 -5.93 -5.29
CA GLU A 41 -14.67 -6.67 -5.90
C GLU A 41 -14.84 -8.06 -5.26
N ALA A 42 -13.74 -8.81 -5.10
CA ALA A 42 -13.73 -10.09 -4.39
C ALA A 42 -14.26 -9.93 -2.95
N PHE A 43 -13.82 -8.90 -2.23
CA PHE A 43 -14.29 -8.59 -0.89
C PHE A 43 -15.79 -8.31 -0.84
N LYS A 44 -16.33 -7.55 -1.80
CA LYS A 44 -17.77 -7.28 -1.92
C LYS A 44 -18.57 -8.54 -2.21
N ASN A 45 -18.00 -9.47 -2.99
CA ASN A 45 -18.61 -10.75 -3.31
C ASN A 45 -18.54 -11.75 -2.13
N GLY A 46 -17.88 -11.39 -1.03
CA GLY A 46 -17.70 -12.27 0.13
C GLY A 46 -16.54 -13.25 -0.02
N ASP A 47 -15.79 -13.18 -1.11
CA ASP A 47 -14.59 -13.98 -1.32
C ASP A 47 -13.38 -13.31 -0.65
N TYR A 48 -13.33 -13.46 0.67
CA TYR A 48 -12.30 -12.84 1.50
C TYR A 48 -10.92 -13.48 1.30
N GLU A 49 -10.85 -14.73 0.85
CA GLU A 49 -9.59 -15.42 0.58
C GLU A 49 -8.90 -14.84 -0.67
N THR A 50 -9.63 -14.78 -1.77
CA THR A 50 -9.14 -14.14 -3.00
C THR A 50 -8.83 -12.67 -2.76
N ALA A 51 -9.66 -11.96 -1.97
CA ALA A 51 -9.37 -10.58 -1.61
C ALA A 51 -8.03 -10.44 -0.86
N THR A 52 -7.74 -11.30 0.14
CA THR A 52 -6.47 -11.26 0.87
C THR A 52 -5.25 -11.50 -0.01
N ASP A 53 -5.36 -12.42 -0.98
CA ASP A 53 -4.27 -12.71 -1.92
C ASP A 53 -4.03 -11.55 -2.88
N LEU A 54 -5.10 -10.98 -3.43
CA LEU A 54 -5.00 -9.82 -4.34
C LEU A 54 -4.46 -8.59 -3.62
N TYR A 55 -4.91 -8.31 -2.39
CA TYR A 55 -4.30 -7.22 -1.61
C TYR A 55 -2.82 -7.48 -1.34
N SER A 56 -2.42 -8.72 -1.07
CA SER A 56 -1.01 -9.05 -0.86
C SER A 56 -0.16 -8.79 -2.11
N LYS A 57 -0.66 -9.17 -3.30
CA LYS A 57 0.00 -8.83 -4.58
C LYS A 57 0.09 -7.33 -4.82
N ALA A 58 -0.97 -6.57 -4.52
CA ALA A 58 -0.93 -5.11 -4.63
C ALA A 58 0.11 -4.49 -3.68
N ILE A 59 0.25 -5.03 -2.47
CA ILE A 59 1.24 -4.59 -1.47
C ILE A 59 2.67 -4.86 -1.93
N GLU A 60 2.92 -6.00 -2.60
CA GLU A 60 4.24 -6.33 -3.15
C GLU A 60 4.69 -5.34 -4.23
N ILE A 61 3.74 -4.79 -5.00
CA ILE A 61 4.02 -3.82 -6.06
C ILE A 61 4.15 -2.41 -5.49
N HIS A 62 3.18 -1.96 -4.71
CA HIS A 62 3.15 -0.62 -4.14
C HIS A 62 2.51 -0.64 -2.75
N PRO A 63 3.31 -0.80 -1.67
CA PRO A 63 2.77 -0.85 -0.32
C PRO A 63 2.19 0.51 0.08
N ASP A 64 0.97 0.51 0.61
CA ASP A 64 0.24 1.71 1.04
C ASP A 64 -0.67 1.38 2.23
N ALA A 65 -0.92 2.38 3.08
CA ALA A 65 -1.81 2.29 4.24
C ALA A 65 -3.20 1.76 3.87
N ILE A 66 -3.73 2.18 2.72
CA ILE A 66 -5.06 1.74 2.24
C ILE A 66 -5.08 0.23 1.99
N LEU A 67 -4.03 -0.34 1.41
CA LEU A 67 -3.97 -1.76 1.11
C LEU A 67 -3.88 -2.61 2.37
N TYR A 68 -3.02 -2.21 3.31
CA TYR A 68 -2.93 -2.86 4.61
C TYR A 68 -4.25 -2.77 5.38
N SER A 69 -4.93 -1.61 5.35
CA SER A 69 -6.25 -1.48 5.97
C SER A 69 -7.30 -2.36 5.30
N ASN A 70 -7.36 -2.45 3.98
CA ASN A 70 -8.37 -3.26 3.33
C ASN A 70 -8.13 -4.76 3.54
N ARG A 71 -6.86 -5.18 3.54
CA ARG A 71 -6.48 -6.56 3.88
C ARG A 71 -6.79 -6.90 5.34
N SER A 72 -6.61 -5.96 6.27
CA SER A 72 -7.00 -6.17 7.67
C SER A 72 -8.51 -6.40 7.81
N PHE A 73 -9.34 -5.64 7.09
CA PHE A 73 -10.79 -5.91 7.03
C PHE A 73 -11.10 -7.27 6.43
N ALA A 74 -10.40 -7.71 5.38
CA ALA A 74 -10.59 -9.04 4.81
C ALA A 74 -10.26 -10.15 5.83
N TYR A 75 -9.19 -10.00 6.61
CA TYR A 75 -8.87 -10.91 7.71
C TYR A 75 -9.91 -10.89 8.83
N LEU A 76 -10.48 -9.73 9.17
CA LEU A 76 -11.57 -9.65 10.15
C LEU A 76 -12.81 -10.42 9.71
N ARG A 77 -13.15 -10.36 8.42
CA ARG A 77 -14.28 -11.13 7.88
C ARG A 77 -14.03 -12.64 7.88
N ARG A 78 -12.77 -13.06 7.94
CA ARG A 78 -12.34 -14.45 8.15
C ARG A 78 -12.12 -14.82 9.63
N GLU A 79 -12.42 -13.91 10.55
CA GLU A 79 -12.20 -14.09 12.00
C GLU A 79 -10.71 -14.28 12.37
N TRP A 80 -9.80 -13.81 11.52
CA TRP A 80 -8.36 -13.87 11.71
C TRP A 80 -7.85 -12.60 12.40
N TYR A 81 -8.30 -12.39 13.64
CA TYR A 81 -8.08 -11.14 14.38
C TYR A 81 -6.60 -10.78 14.59
N GLY A 82 -5.73 -11.78 14.79
CA GLY A 82 -4.29 -11.55 14.95
C GLY A 82 -3.66 -10.94 13.71
N TYR A 83 -3.95 -11.49 12.52
CA TYR A 83 -3.46 -10.97 11.25
C TYR A 83 -4.07 -9.60 10.92
N ALA A 84 -5.36 -9.42 11.21
CA ALA A 84 -6.02 -8.12 11.06
C ALA A 84 -5.36 -7.02 11.91
N LEU A 85 -5.00 -7.32 13.16
CA LEU A 85 -4.35 -6.36 14.05
C LEU A 85 -2.95 -5.98 13.56
N ILE A 86 -2.18 -6.95 13.05
CA ILE A 86 -0.84 -6.71 12.50
C ILE A 86 -0.92 -5.78 11.29
N ASP A 87 -1.84 -6.04 10.36
CA ASP A 87 -2.01 -5.21 9.16
C ASP A 87 -2.57 -3.82 9.49
N ALA A 88 -3.48 -3.75 10.46
CA ALA A 88 -3.95 -2.48 11.00
C ALA A 88 -2.79 -1.65 11.56
N LYS A 89 -1.90 -2.25 12.36
CA LYS A 89 -0.72 -1.53 12.88
C LYS A 89 0.18 -1.04 11.75
N LYS A 90 0.47 -1.88 10.76
CA LYS A 90 1.23 -1.47 9.56
C LYS A 90 0.56 -0.30 8.83
N ALA A 91 -0.75 -0.32 8.65
CA ALA A 91 -1.44 0.79 8.00
C ALA A 91 -1.22 2.14 8.73
N LEU A 92 -1.15 2.15 10.06
CA LEU A 92 -0.81 3.35 10.85
C LEU A 92 0.66 3.74 10.75
N GLU A 93 1.57 2.78 10.57
CA GLU A 93 2.98 3.09 10.31
C GLU A 93 3.16 3.83 8.97
N TYR A 94 2.35 3.50 7.96
CA TYR A 94 2.33 4.19 6.67
C TYR A 94 1.57 5.52 6.71
N ASP A 95 0.36 5.54 7.28
CA ASP A 95 -0.44 6.75 7.48
C ASP A 95 -1.00 6.80 8.90
N PRO A 96 -0.32 7.53 9.82
CA PRO A 96 -0.77 7.69 11.20
C PRO A 96 -2.14 8.36 11.33
N LYS A 97 -2.60 9.07 10.28
CA LYS A 97 -3.89 9.76 10.27
C LYS A 97 -5.01 8.89 9.71
N TYR A 98 -4.76 7.60 9.46
CA TYR A 98 -5.78 6.70 8.91
C TYR A 98 -6.85 6.33 9.95
N ILE A 99 -7.86 7.22 10.08
CA ILE A 99 -8.90 7.20 11.14
C ILE A 99 -9.60 5.84 11.23
N LYS A 100 -9.89 5.19 10.09
CA LYS A 100 -10.60 3.90 10.06
C LYS A 100 -9.84 2.80 10.81
N VAL A 101 -8.52 2.77 10.67
CA VAL A 101 -7.66 1.78 11.34
C VAL A 101 -7.45 2.17 12.79
N ASN A 102 -7.24 3.45 13.07
CA ASN A 102 -7.06 3.94 14.44
C ASN A 102 -8.26 3.58 15.33
N HIS A 103 -9.48 3.81 14.83
CA HIS A 103 -10.71 3.41 15.53
C HIS A 103 -10.79 1.89 15.75
N PHE A 104 -10.46 1.10 14.72
CA PHE A 104 -10.44 -0.37 14.83
C PHE A 104 -9.47 -0.86 15.92
N ILE A 105 -8.24 -0.34 15.95
CA ILE A 105 -7.24 -0.74 16.94
C ILE A 105 -7.68 -0.35 18.35
N HIS A 106 -8.19 0.87 18.54
CA HIS A 106 -8.67 1.35 19.84
C HIS A 106 -9.78 0.43 20.40
N LEU A 107 -10.77 0.05 19.57
CA LEU A 107 -11.85 -0.85 19.99
C LEU A 107 -11.40 -2.27 20.38
N TYR A 108 -10.30 -2.76 19.79
CA TYR A 108 -9.81 -4.12 20.05
C TYR A 108 -8.72 -4.18 21.12
N ILE A 109 -7.82 -3.18 21.20
CA ILE A 109 -6.79 -3.12 22.23
C ILE A 109 -7.38 -2.80 23.61
N GLU A 110 -8.39 -1.93 23.69
CA GLU A 110 -9.00 -1.57 24.99
C GLU A 110 -9.91 -2.66 25.57
N LYS A 111 -10.26 -3.70 24.79
CA LYS A 111 -11.08 -4.82 25.31
C LYS A 111 -10.28 -5.89 26.05
N ASP A 112 -8.96 -5.92 25.88
CA ASP A 112 -8.06 -6.91 26.50
C ASP A 112 -7.34 -6.38 27.76
N ASN A 113 -7.77 -5.24 28.32
CA ASN A 113 -7.20 -4.60 29.51
C ASN A 113 -8.29 -4.33 30.57
#